data_AF-A0A8I1AMG1-F1
#
_entry.id   AF-A0A8I1AMG1-F1
#
_cell.length_a   1.000
_cell.length_b   1.000
_cell.length_c   1.000
_cell.angle_alpha   90.00
_cell.angle_beta   90.00
_cell.angle_gamma   90.00
#
_symmetry.space_group_name_H-M   'P 1'
#
loop_
_entity.id
_entity.type
_entity.pdbx_description
1 polymer ?
#
loop_
_entity_poly.entity_id
_entity_poly.type
_entity_poly.pdbx_seq_one_letter_code
_entity_poly.pdbx_strand_id
1 'polypeptide(L)'
;MKNVKHPEMGGKTMIKRGSAGGVVSAASEPWPTSGEGVVLGDVRSNFSVQAVAGDLGETVRLQDAPLAFPGTESTVVSLEHNVSWPETSHDSTLGRVLHALTDSDGYEVGLDRLGVELAKLVQAKKQRFFYEEILKRSPEGYDAAMADVNSPSDAIRGFLCSDEFVVRHNKLFLDEFAHLKRELIVHVPKSGGTTLLNGYQRHSSYASLADEHYVLANCADRLDYYRGRAEDMRRPEVKSVVITGHVRAPFILENGLKRGCDEVYSILRNPVESAVSFVNYIITELMSGSGHAENASRRGILGLSPDEPIEGREMMLRLSAAIVDKLMPSQNLCSMFSRYDKFDDAAQTIAVLDVRFIPIERLDDFMTLKGLPFTRRDNVSKGFFKFCDIDRDTQMLIFEKIGEDLKLYNWLTRHADTELRPYFQVG
;
A
#
# COMPACT_ATOMS: atom_id res chain seq x y z
N MET A 1 -26.18 14.23 46.82
CA MET A 1 -25.65 13.50 47.98
C MET A 1 -26.24 12.10 48.03
N LYS A 2 -25.46 11.09 47.62
CA LYS A 2 -25.59 9.68 48.02
C LYS A 2 -24.26 9.01 47.67
N ASN A 3 -23.51 8.68 48.72
CA ASN A 3 -22.22 8.00 48.68
C ASN A 3 -22.41 6.53 48.33
N VAL A 4 -21.63 5.99 47.39
CA VAL A 4 -21.30 4.55 47.39
C VAL A 4 -19.82 4.36 47.03
N LYS A 5 -19.15 3.78 48.03
CA LYS A 5 -17.78 3.28 48.23
C LYS A 5 -17.04 2.67 47.03
N HIS A 6 -15.76 3.07 46.93
CA HIS A 6 -14.64 2.26 46.41
C HIS A 6 -14.32 1.08 47.33
N PRO A 7 -13.70 0.02 46.79
CA PRO A 7 -12.64 -0.68 47.50
C PRO A 7 -11.31 -0.64 46.72
N GLU A 8 -10.27 -0.16 47.39
CA GLU A 8 -8.87 -0.42 47.06
C GLU A 8 -8.37 -1.67 47.80
N MET A 9 -7.16 -2.08 47.40
CA MET A 9 -6.26 -3.12 47.93
C MET A 9 -6.38 -4.45 47.18
N GLY A 10 -5.34 -5.00 46.57
CA GLY A 10 -3.90 -4.81 46.79
C GLY A 10 -3.29 -6.22 46.82
N GLY A 11 -2.39 -6.53 45.89
CA GLY A 11 -1.78 -7.86 45.79
C GLY A 11 -0.52 -7.83 44.92
N LYS A 12 0.63 -7.58 45.56
CA LYS A 12 1.96 -7.84 44.99
C LYS A 12 2.22 -9.34 45.05
N THR A 13 2.58 -9.98 43.93
CA THR A 13 3.48 -11.15 43.99
C THR A 13 4.29 -11.39 42.72
N MET A 14 5.62 -11.35 42.93
CA MET A 14 6.74 -12.09 42.33
C MET A 14 6.77 -12.48 40.84
N ILE A 15 7.81 -11.93 40.22
CA ILE A 15 8.59 -12.46 39.09
C ILE A 15 9.05 -13.89 39.38
N LYS A 16 8.87 -14.80 38.41
CA LYS A 16 9.64 -16.06 38.33
C LYS A 16 10.03 -16.33 36.88
N ARG A 17 11.34 -16.27 36.59
CA ARG A 17 11.96 -16.81 35.37
C ARG A 17 11.84 -18.33 35.39
N GLY A 18 11.51 -18.93 34.24
CA GLY A 18 11.52 -20.37 34.02
C GLY A 18 11.66 -20.69 32.53
N SER A 19 12.74 -21.37 32.20
CA SER A 19 13.20 -21.83 30.89
C SER A 19 12.49 -23.11 30.40
N ALA A 20 12.45 -23.25 29.07
CA ALA A 20 12.49 -24.49 28.27
C ALA A 20 11.32 -25.52 28.34
N GLY A 21 10.96 -26.03 27.16
CA GLY A 21 10.27 -27.33 26.98
C GLY A 21 8.94 -27.23 26.24
N GLY A 22 8.88 -27.75 25.01
CA GLY A 22 7.73 -27.68 24.12
C GLY A 22 6.67 -28.77 24.31
N VAL A 23 5.75 -28.86 23.33
CA VAL A 23 5.38 -30.08 22.56
C VAL A 23 4.14 -29.76 21.68
N VAL A 24 4.33 -29.91 20.37
CA VAL A 24 3.50 -30.55 19.32
C VAL A 24 1.98 -30.64 19.51
N SER A 25 1.25 -30.22 18.47
CA SER A 25 0.08 -30.94 17.97
C SER A 25 0.01 -30.81 16.44
N ALA A 26 0.13 -31.96 15.79
CA ALA A 26 -0.09 -32.19 14.37
C ALA A 26 -1.41 -32.96 14.20
N ALA A 27 -2.12 -32.71 13.11
CA ALA A 27 -3.17 -33.56 12.53
C ALA A 27 -3.19 -33.25 11.02
N SER A 28 -2.55 -34.06 10.15
CA SER A 28 -3.06 -35.28 9.48
C SER A 28 -4.11 -34.96 8.39
N GLU A 29 -3.70 -34.73 7.14
CA GLU A 29 -3.62 -35.68 5.99
C GLU A 29 -4.85 -35.58 5.04
N PRO A 30 -4.84 -36.01 3.75
CA PRO A 30 -3.86 -36.87 3.09
C PRO A 30 -3.33 -36.39 1.71
N TRP A 31 -2.22 -37.01 1.31
CA TRP A 31 -1.65 -37.04 -0.04
C TRP A 31 -2.49 -37.90 -1.00
N PRO A 32 -2.42 -37.67 -2.32
CA PRO A 32 -2.54 -38.73 -3.31
C PRO A 32 -1.15 -39.21 -3.76
N THR A 33 -0.88 -40.50 -3.55
CA THR A 33 0.18 -41.26 -4.21
C THR A 33 -0.25 -41.79 -5.57
N SER A 34 0.75 -42.06 -6.41
CA SER A 34 0.75 -42.70 -7.74
C SER A 34 0.60 -41.71 -8.91
N GLY A 35 1.47 -41.68 -9.91
CA GLY A 35 2.68 -42.44 -10.18
C GLY A 35 3.30 -41.89 -11.47
N GLU A 36 4.54 -42.31 -11.73
CA GLU A 36 5.31 -42.12 -12.96
C GLU A 36 6.13 -40.82 -13.10
N GLY A 37 7.45 -41.01 -13.28
CA GLY A 37 8.30 -40.06 -13.98
C GLY A 37 9.28 -39.22 -13.15
N VAL A 38 10.24 -39.88 -12.48
CA VAL A 38 11.51 -39.22 -12.15
C VAL A 38 12.23 -38.88 -13.45
N VAL A 39 12.36 -37.58 -13.75
CA VAL A 39 13.40 -37.08 -14.66
C VAL A 39 14.25 -36.10 -13.86
N LEU A 40 15.41 -36.61 -13.42
CA LEU A 40 16.55 -35.79 -13.04
C LEU A 40 17.02 -35.05 -14.30
N GLY A 41 16.79 -33.74 -14.35
CA GLY A 41 17.18 -32.88 -15.46
C GLY A 41 17.96 -31.67 -14.97
N ASP A 42 19.28 -31.81 -15.02
CA ASP A 42 20.35 -30.79 -15.03
C ASP A 42 19.99 -29.36 -14.61
N VAL A 43 20.53 -28.97 -13.45
CA VAL A 43 20.76 -27.56 -13.07
C VAL A 43 21.91 -27.04 -13.95
N ARG A 44 21.57 -26.31 -15.01
CA ARG A 44 22.51 -25.41 -15.69
C ARG A 44 21.94 -23.99 -15.70
N SER A 45 22.36 -23.24 -14.70
CA SER A 45 22.32 -21.79 -14.66
C SER A 45 23.15 -21.20 -15.80
N ASN A 46 22.49 -20.69 -16.84
CA ASN A 46 23.13 -19.79 -17.80
C ASN A 46 22.91 -18.34 -17.35
N PHE A 47 23.74 -17.87 -16.42
CA PHE A 47 23.95 -16.43 -16.24
C PHE A 47 24.97 -15.98 -17.30
N SER A 48 24.49 -15.32 -18.36
CA SER A 48 25.36 -14.55 -19.24
C SER A 48 25.44 -13.11 -18.74
N VAL A 49 26.56 -12.75 -18.12
CA VAL A 49 26.90 -11.35 -17.81
C VAL A 49 27.44 -10.73 -19.09
N GLN A 50 26.70 -9.83 -19.72
CA GLN A 50 27.22 -8.97 -20.77
C GLN A 50 27.85 -7.74 -20.12
N ALA A 51 29.19 -7.72 -20.04
CA ALA A 51 29.93 -6.49 -19.81
C ALA A 51 30.06 -5.77 -21.16
N VAL A 52 29.43 -4.60 -21.28
CA VAL A 52 29.64 -3.68 -22.41
C VAL A 52 30.73 -2.70 -22.00
N ALA A 53 31.98 -2.99 -22.37
CA ALA A 53 33.04 -2.00 -22.43
C ALA A 53 33.06 -1.43 -23.84
N GLY A 54 33.00 -0.11 -23.94
CA GLY A 54 32.97 0.61 -25.22
C GLY A 54 34.20 0.37 -26.09
N ASP A 55 33.97 0.55 -27.39
CA ASP A 55 34.93 0.77 -28.46
C ASP A 55 36.17 -0.13 -28.49
N LEU A 56 36.00 -1.30 -29.12
CA LEU A 56 36.78 -1.81 -30.26
C LEU A 56 36.48 -3.31 -30.38
N GLY A 57 36.00 -3.72 -31.55
CA GLY A 57 35.57 -5.09 -31.79
C GLY A 57 36.73 -6.09 -31.77
N GLU A 58 36.56 -7.17 -31.02
CA GLU A 58 36.98 -8.53 -31.41
C GLU A 58 36.45 -9.56 -30.40
N THR A 59 35.83 -10.63 -30.90
CA THR A 59 35.23 -11.71 -30.10
C THR A 59 36.28 -12.78 -29.83
N VAL A 60 36.88 -12.81 -28.63
CA VAL A 60 37.82 -13.88 -28.25
C VAL A 60 37.04 -15.04 -27.62
N ARG A 61 37.05 -16.22 -28.27
CA ARG A 61 36.53 -17.48 -27.70
C ARG A 61 37.59 -18.08 -26.79
N LEU A 62 37.30 -18.21 -25.50
CA LEU A 62 38.11 -18.97 -24.55
C LEU A 62 37.67 -20.43 -24.54
N GLN A 63 38.27 -21.24 -25.41
CA GLN A 63 38.52 -22.66 -25.15
C GLN A 63 40.05 -22.83 -25.17
N ASP A 64 40.54 -23.69 -24.28
CA ASP A 64 41.96 -24.04 -24.06
C ASP A 64 42.69 -23.29 -22.92
N ALA A 65 42.48 -23.77 -21.69
CA ALA A 65 43.58 -23.86 -20.71
C ALA A 65 43.28 -24.96 -19.65
N PRO A 66 44.29 -25.70 -19.16
CA PRO A 66 44.11 -27.04 -18.62
C PRO A 66 43.91 -27.12 -17.10
N LEU A 67 43.29 -28.23 -16.69
CA LEU A 67 43.11 -28.71 -15.31
C LEU A 67 44.43 -28.81 -14.52
N ALA A 68 44.48 -28.22 -13.33
CA ALA A 68 45.48 -28.53 -12.30
C ALA A 68 44.93 -28.38 -10.86
N PHE A 69 44.80 -29.55 -10.22
CA PHE A 69 44.87 -29.99 -8.81
C PHE A 69 44.44 -29.12 -7.59
N PRO A 70 43.96 -29.79 -6.51
CA PRO A 70 43.27 -29.16 -5.38
C PRO A 70 44.19 -28.85 -4.20
N GLY A 71 43.85 -27.80 -3.46
CA GLY A 71 44.32 -27.58 -2.09
C GLY A 71 44.90 -26.19 -1.87
N THR A 72 44.03 -25.23 -1.58
CA THR A 72 44.35 -24.09 -0.70
C THR A 72 43.05 -23.42 -0.23
N GLU A 73 42.95 -23.36 1.09
CA GLU A 73 42.20 -22.43 1.96
C GLU A 73 41.04 -21.62 1.36
N SER A 74 39.84 -21.88 1.91
CA SER A 74 38.65 -21.07 1.70
C SER A 74 38.89 -19.65 2.16
N THR A 75 39.25 -18.78 1.22
CA THR A 75 39.17 -17.34 1.42
C THR A 75 37.69 -17.01 1.38
N VAL A 76 37.11 -16.70 2.54
CA VAL A 76 35.78 -16.11 2.63
C VAL A 76 35.86 -14.75 1.93
N VAL A 77 35.53 -14.72 0.64
CA VAL A 77 35.31 -13.47 -0.08
C VAL A 77 33.99 -12.94 0.44
N SER A 78 34.07 -12.05 1.44
CA SER A 78 32.98 -11.15 1.77
C SER A 78 32.66 -10.35 0.51
N LEU A 79 31.55 -10.70 -0.14
CA LEU A 79 30.93 -9.88 -1.17
C LEU A 79 30.41 -8.61 -0.48
N GLU A 80 31.31 -7.67 -0.21
CA GLU A 80 30.94 -6.28 0.02
C GLU A 80 30.22 -5.81 -1.24
N HIS A 81 28.90 -5.77 -1.17
CA HIS A 81 28.07 -5.12 -2.15
C HIS A 81 28.34 -3.63 -2.04
N ASN A 82 29.38 -3.14 -2.71
CA ASN A 82 29.54 -1.73 -3.00
C ASN A 82 28.46 -1.34 -4.02
N VAL A 83 27.25 -1.17 -3.52
CA VAL A 83 26.18 -0.51 -4.26
C VAL A 83 26.54 0.97 -4.27
N SER A 84 27.06 1.46 -5.40
CA SER A 84 27.24 2.90 -5.60
C SER A 84 25.88 3.54 -5.80
N TRP A 85 25.40 4.24 -4.78
CA TRP A 85 24.10 4.91 -4.76
C TRP A 85 24.15 6.26 -5.49
N PRO A 86 23.01 6.80 -5.97
CA PRO A 86 22.94 8.19 -6.39
C PRO A 86 23.24 9.10 -5.19
N GLU A 87 24.21 10.01 -5.31
CA GLU A 87 24.69 10.91 -4.24
C GLU A 87 23.60 11.80 -3.57
N THR A 88 22.37 11.80 -4.08
CA THR A 88 21.34 12.79 -3.73
C THR A 88 20.48 12.46 -2.50
N SER A 89 20.46 11.23 -1.98
CA SER A 89 19.60 10.85 -0.83
C SER A 89 20.31 10.80 0.53
N HIS A 90 21.59 11.18 0.60
CA HIS A 90 22.37 11.14 1.85
C HIS A 90 22.58 12.50 2.51
N ASP A 91 22.26 13.60 1.82
CA ASP A 91 22.54 14.95 2.33
C ASP A 91 21.49 15.44 3.34
N SER A 92 20.29 14.88 3.28
CA SER A 92 19.16 15.20 4.15
C SER A 92 19.27 14.45 5.49
N THR A 93 18.97 15.12 6.62
CA THR A 93 18.84 14.44 7.92
C THR A 93 17.78 13.33 7.87
N LEU A 94 16.66 13.56 7.18
CA LEU A 94 15.64 12.54 7.00
C LEU A 94 16.16 11.36 6.17
N GLY A 95 16.91 11.62 5.10
CA GLY A 95 17.58 10.58 4.30
C GLY A 95 18.52 9.72 5.14
N ARG A 96 19.31 10.35 6.01
CA ARG A 96 20.18 9.68 6.99
C ARG A 96 19.38 8.87 8.01
N VAL A 97 18.26 9.38 8.51
CA VAL A 97 17.34 8.64 9.38
C VAL A 97 16.79 7.41 8.68
N LEU A 98 16.28 7.57 7.45
CA LEU A 98 15.78 6.44 6.67
C LEU A 98 16.89 5.43 6.37
N HIS A 99 18.14 5.87 6.19
CA HIS A 99 19.28 4.97 5.98
C HIS A 99 19.62 4.21 7.25
N ALA A 100 19.61 4.89 8.40
CA ALA A 100 19.79 4.27 9.71
C ALA A 100 18.71 3.22 10.01
N LEU A 101 17.47 3.40 9.55
CA LEU A 101 16.41 2.39 9.69
C LEU A 101 16.73 1.09 8.93
N THR A 102 17.50 1.17 7.84
CA THR A 102 17.83 0.02 6.97
C THR A 102 19.21 -0.57 7.27
N ASP A 103 19.82 -0.23 8.41
CA ASP A 103 21.10 -0.78 8.85
C ASP A 103 20.98 -2.29 9.08
N SER A 104 21.97 -3.06 8.62
CA SER A 104 22.00 -4.52 8.72
C SER A 104 21.99 -5.03 10.17
N ASP A 105 22.45 -4.21 11.11
CA ASP A 105 22.48 -4.55 12.54
C ASP A 105 21.13 -4.29 13.25
N GLY A 106 20.12 -3.81 12.50
CA GLY A 106 18.79 -3.46 12.99
C GLY A 106 18.61 -1.95 13.19
N TYR A 107 17.35 -1.50 13.06
CA TYR A 107 17.02 -0.07 13.06
C TYR A 107 17.38 0.63 14.37
N GLU A 108 17.34 -0.07 15.52
CA GLU A 108 17.70 0.53 16.82
C GLU A 108 19.18 0.92 16.83
N VAL A 109 20.06 0.01 16.38
CA VAL A 109 21.50 0.22 16.33
C VAL A 109 21.83 1.34 15.34
N GLY A 110 21.20 1.35 14.17
CA GLY A 110 21.39 2.40 13.17
C GLY A 110 20.97 3.77 13.69
N LEU A 111 19.79 3.87 14.33
CA LEU A 111 19.30 5.13 14.90
C LEU A 111 20.19 5.62 16.06
N ASP A 112 20.72 4.73 16.89
CA ASP A 112 21.63 5.10 17.97
C ASP A 112 22.98 5.60 17.44
N ARG A 113 23.53 4.96 16.39
CA ARG A 113 24.74 5.45 15.69
C ARG A 113 24.52 6.86 15.15
N LEU A 114 23.42 7.08 14.43
CA LEU A 114 23.06 8.40 13.93
C LEU A 114 22.85 9.41 15.07
N GLY A 115 22.25 8.99 16.17
CA GLY A 115 22.04 9.82 17.35
C GLY A 115 23.36 10.32 17.95
N VAL A 116 24.38 9.47 18.04
CA VAL A 116 25.74 9.84 18.49
C VAL A 116 26.40 10.85 17.55
N GLU A 117 26.19 10.72 16.25
CA GLU A 117 26.69 11.71 15.29
C GLU A 117 25.99 13.06 15.43
N LEU A 118 24.66 13.06 15.53
CA LEU A 118 23.86 14.28 15.67
C LEU A 118 24.11 14.97 17.01
N ALA A 119 24.41 14.24 18.09
CA ALA A 119 24.72 14.83 19.40
C ALA A 119 25.94 15.79 19.39
N LYS A 120 26.81 15.67 18.38
CA LYS A 120 27.94 16.58 18.15
C LYS A 120 27.51 17.95 17.61
N LEU A 121 26.30 18.05 17.05
CA LEU A 121 25.73 19.28 16.53
C LEU A 121 25.03 20.04 17.66
N VAL A 122 25.37 21.31 17.84
CA VAL A 122 24.75 22.18 18.86
C VAL A 122 23.24 22.30 18.63
N GLN A 123 22.82 22.34 17.37
CA GLN A 123 21.42 22.47 16.95
C GLN A 123 20.58 21.26 17.35
N ALA A 124 21.14 20.04 17.24
CA ALA A 124 20.44 18.80 17.56
C ALA A 124 20.19 18.59 19.06
N LYS A 125 20.61 19.53 19.92
CA LYS A 125 20.24 19.57 21.34
C LYS A 125 18.85 20.18 21.56
N LYS A 126 18.22 20.73 20.52
CA LYS A 126 16.90 21.38 20.59
C LYS A 126 15.88 20.65 19.75
N GLN A 127 14.64 20.57 20.24
CA GLN A 127 13.53 19.96 19.50
C GLN A 127 13.30 20.62 18.14
N ARG A 128 13.51 21.94 18.04
CA ARG A 128 13.41 22.69 16.78
C ARG A 128 14.16 22.03 15.63
N PHE A 129 15.36 21.52 15.87
CA PHE A 129 16.15 20.84 14.84
C PHE A 129 15.38 19.67 14.23
N PHE A 130 14.77 18.82 15.04
CA PHE A 130 14.06 17.64 14.56
C PHE A 130 12.73 17.98 13.86
N TYR A 131 12.01 19.02 14.32
CA TYR A 131 10.86 19.57 13.58
C TYR A 131 11.27 20.01 12.16
N GLU A 132 12.35 20.77 12.05
CA GLU A 132 12.81 21.33 10.77
C GLU A 132 13.42 20.24 9.87
N GLU A 133 14.13 19.28 10.45
CA GLU A 133 14.92 18.30 9.70
C GLU A 133 14.16 17.01 9.35
N ILE A 134 13.29 16.52 10.24
CA ILE A 134 12.50 15.30 10.04
C ILE A 134 11.11 15.63 9.52
N LEU A 135 10.40 16.56 10.19
CA LEU A 135 9.05 16.95 9.79
C LEU A 135 9.03 18.05 8.73
N LYS A 136 10.17 18.65 8.36
CA LYS A 136 10.25 19.72 7.36
C LYS A 136 9.26 20.87 7.63
N ARG A 137 9.13 21.29 8.89
CA ARG A 137 8.33 22.47 9.30
C ARG A 137 8.90 23.13 10.56
N SER A 138 8.44 24.35 10.86
CA SER A 138 8.74 24.99 12.14
C SER A 138 7.87 24.44 13.29
N PRO A 139 8.36 24.45 14.53
CA PRO A 139 7.57 24.15 15.73
C PRO A 139 6.38 25.09 15.91
N GLU A 140 5.35 24.65 16.60
CA GLU A 140 4.08 25.35 16.84
C GLU A 140 4.24 26.59 17.72
N GLY A 141 5.31 26.67 18.50
CA GLY A 141 5.55 27.76 19.43
C GLY A 141 6.94 27.75 20.04
N TYR A 142 7.19 28.79 20.82
CA TYR A 142 8.49 29.02 21.47
C TYR A 142 8.91 27.85 22.36
N ASP A 143 7.99 27.30 23.16
CA ASP A 143 8.31 26.23 24.11
C ASP A 143 8.74 24.95 23.40
N ALA A 144 8.00 24.54 22.35
CA ALA A 144 8.36 23.40 21.51
C ALA A 144 9.68 23.64 20.76
N ALA A 145 9.97 24.88 20.36
CA ALA A 145 11.23 25.21 19.70
C ALA A 145 12.44 25.14 20.64
N MET A 146 12.25 25.55 21.90
CA MET A 146 13.34 25.70 22.88
C MET A 146 13.55 24.48 23.78
N ALA A 147 12.63 23.52 23.76
CA ALA A 147 12.72 22.27 24.50
C ALA A 147 14.04 21.53 24.19
N ASP A 148 14.74 21.13 25.25
CA ASP A 148 15.98 20.37 25.16
C ASP A 148 15.71 18.91 24.79
N VAL A 149 16.63 18.35 24.01
CA VAL A 149 16.66 16.94 23.63
C VAL A 149 17.79 16.27 24.39
N ASN A 150 17.42 15.33 25.27
CA ASN A 150 18.39 14.57 26.06
C ASN A 150 19.14 13.54 25.21
N SER A 151 18.45 12.95 24.23
CA SER A 151 18.97 11.92 23.34
C SER A 151 18.43 12.15 21.92
N PRO A 152 19.29 12.46 20.94
CA PRO A 152 18.88 12.58 19.54
C PRO A 152 18.21 11.33 18.96
N SER A 153 18.64 10.12 19.34
CA SER A 153 18.02 8.88 18.84
C SER A 153 16.60 8.72 19.37
N ASP A 154 16.37 9.03 20.64
CA ASP A 154 15.02 9.02 21.23
C ASP A 154 14.13 10.11 20.62
N ALA A 155 14.69 11.29 20.32
CA ALA A 155 13.96 12.33 19.60
C ALA A 155 13.54 11.85 18.21
N ILE A 156 14.47 11.31 17.40
CA ILE A 156 14.15 10.76 16.08
C ILE A 156 13.02 9.73 16.18
N ARG A 157 13.14 8.76 17.10
CA ARG A 157 12.13 7.72 17.32
C ARG A 157 10.77 8.34 17.69
N GLY A 158 10.76 9.33 18.59
CA GLY A 158 9.56 10.06 18.98
C GLY A 158 8.88 10.77 17.81
N PHE A 159 9.66 11.41 16.93
CA PHE A 159 9.12 12.06 15.74
C PHE A 159 8.58 11.06 14.72
N LEU A 160 9.33 10.01 14.38
CA LEU A 160 8.87 8.96 13.46
C LEU A 160 7.58 8.29 13.95
N CYS A 161 7.45 8.11 15.26
CA CYS A 161 6.27 7.51 15.87
C CYS A 161 5.17 8.51 16.23
N SER A 162 5.30 9.79 15.87
CA SER A 162 4.26 10.80 16.10
C SER A 162 3.12 10.67 15.09
N ASP A 163 1.91 11.04 15.51
CA ASP A 163 0.74 11.04 14.60
C ASP A 163 0.93 12.04 13.45
N GLU A 164 1.68 13.11 13.68
CA GLU A 164 1.99 14.06 12.63
C GLU A 164 2.87 13.44 11.55
N PHE A 165 3.92 12.69 11.92
CA PHE A 165 4.72 11.98 10.94
C PHE A 165 3.87 10.98 10.17
N VAL A 166 2.98 10.24 10.84
CA VAL A 166 2.03 9.32 10.17
C VAL A 166 1.19 10.04 9.12
N VAL A 167 0.64 11.21 9.41
CA VAL A 167 -0.17 11.97 8.44
C VAL A 167 0.67 12.49 7.28
N ARG A 168 1.95 12.81 7.51
CA ARG A 168 2.81 13.49 6.52
C ARG A 168 3.80 12.58 5.81
N HIS A 169 3.93 11.32 6.22
CA HIS A 169 4.98 10.42 5.75
C HIS A 169 4.97 10.27 4.23
N ASN A 170 3.79 10.22 3.61
CA ASN A 170 3.64 10.16 2.15
C ASN A 170 4.43 11.29 1.48
N LYS A 171 4.19 12.55 1.88
CA LYS A 171 4.93 13.69 1.34
C LYS A 171 6.44 13.57 1.62
N LEU A 172 6.80 13.25 2.86
CA LEU A 172 8.20 13.21 3.30
C LEU A 172 9.02 12.17 2.52
N PHE A 173 8.48 10.97 2.32
CA PHE A 173 9.13 9.93 1.50
C PHE A 173 9.22 10.35 0.03
N LEU A 174 8.15 10.88 -0.55
CA LEU A 174 8.17 11.33 -1.95
C LEU A 174 9.18 12.45 -2.21
N ASP A 175 9.37 13.34 -1.24
CA ASP A 175 10.35 14.43 -1.34
C ASP A 175 11.78 13.94 -1.12
N GLU A 176 12.00 12.97 -0.22
CA GLU A 176 13.31 12.33 -0.02
C GLU A 176 13.74 11.50 -1.24
N PHE A 177 12.79 10.80 -1.87
CA PHE A 177 13.01 10.02 -3.09
C PHE A 177 12.57 10.77 -4.36
N ALA A 178 12.92 12.06 -4.45
CA ALA A 178 12.47 12.93 -5.55
C ALA A 178 12.95 12.48 -6.96
N HIS A 179 13.99 11.65 -7.05
CA HIS A 179 14.46 11.09 -8.31
C HIS A 179 13.53 10.01 -8.89
N LEU A 180 12.67 9.41 -8.07
CA LEU A 180 11.67 8.43 -8.54
C LEU A 180 10.49 9.13 -9.19
N LYS A 181 9.94 8.51 -10.24
CA LYS A 181 8.66 8.94 -10.83
C LYS A 181 7.51 8.62 -9.88
N ARG A 182 6.56 9.53 -9.67
CA ARG A 182 5.40 9.27 -8.82
C ARG A 182 4.19 8.88 -9.68
N GLU A 183 3.57 7.76 -9.33
CA GLU A 183 2.31 7.30 -9.91
C GLU A 183 1.25 7.25 -8.80
N LEU A 184 0.22 8.08 -8.92
CA LEU A 184 -0.79 8.30 -7.89
C LEU A 184 -2.10 7.63 -8.30
N ILE A 185 -2.54 6.62 -7.54
CA ILE A 185 -3.76 5.87 -7.85
C ILE A 185 -4.90 6.36 -6.96
N VAL A 186 -5.91 6.98 -7.54
CA VAL A 186 -7.17 7.27 -6.84
C VAL A 186 -8.08 6.04 -6.98
N HIS A 187 -8.09 5.18 -5.96
CA HIS A 187 -8.83 3.91 -6.01
C HIS A 187 -10.31 4.08 -5.65
N VAL A 188 -11.17 4.11 -6.67
CA VAL A 188 -12.62 3.99 -6.51
C VAL A 188 -12.99 2.57 -6.07
N PRO A 189 -13.68 2.36 -4.94
CA PRO A 189 -14.05 1.02 -4.50
C PRO A 189 -14.83 0.24 -5.57
N LYS A 190 -14.52 -1.05 -5.72
CA LYS A 190 -15.14 -1.99 -6.68
C LYS A 190 -14.98 -1.62 -8.16
N SER A 191 -13.97 -0.82 -8.52
CA SER A 191 -13.61 -0.52 -9.91
C SER A 191 -12.49 -1.42 -10.49
N GLY A 192 -11.91 -2.31 -9.69
CA GLY A 192 -10.80 -3.18 -10.12
C GLY A 192 -9.41 -2.76 -9.61
N GLY A 193 -9.33 -1.76 -8.72
CA GLY A 193 -8.04 -1.27 -8.24
C GLY A 193 -7.21 -2.29 -7.46
N THR A 194 -7.80 -3.31 -6.82
CA THR A 194 -7.02 -4.41 -6.21
C THR A 194 -6.19 -5.17 -7.25
N THR A 195 -6.73 -5.41 -8.44
CA THR A 195 -5.98 -6.08 -9.52
C THR A 195 -4.80 -5.22 -9.97
N LEU A 196 -5.03 -3.91 -10.14
CA LEU A 196 -3.99 -2.97 -10.52
C LEU A 196 -2.89 -2.86 -9.45
N LEU A 197 -3.30 -2.74 -8.19
CA LEU A 197 -2.42 -2.68 -7.02
C LEU A 197 -1.50 -3.90 -6.95
N ASN A 198 -2.07 -5.10 -7.09
CA ASN A 198 -1.29 -6.34 -7.07
C ASN A 198 -0.29 -6.39 -8.22
N GLY A 199 -0.65 -5.85 -9.39
CA GLY A 199 0.27 -5.72 -10.53
C GLY A 199 1.49 -4.87 -10.18
N TYR A 200 1.26 -3.68 -9.60
CA TYR A 200 2.36 -2.81 -9.17
C TYR A 200 3.21 -3.43 -8.06
N GLN A 201 2.59 -4.02 -7.02
CA GLN A 201 3.30 -4.62 -5.88
C GLN A 201 4.17 -5.82 -6.27
N ARG A 202 3.86 -6.50 -7.37
CA ARG A 202 4.63 -7.64 -7.88
C ARG A 202 5.71 -7.23 -8.90
N HIS A 203 5.75 -5.96 -9.30
CA HIS A 203 6.67 -5.49 -10.32
C HIS A 203 7.89 -4.82 -9.68
N SER A 204 9.08 -5.38 -9.92
CA SER A 204 10.33 -4.97 -9.24
C SER A 204 10.72 -3.50 -9.46
N SER A 205 10.31 -2.89 -10.57
CA SER A 205 10.56 -1.46 -10.82
C SER A 205 9.68 -0.47 -10.05
N TYR A 206 8.75 -0.96 -9.22
CA TYR A 206 7.87 -0.12 -8.41
C TYR A 206 8.05 -0.37 -6.93
N ALA A 207 8.15 0.72 -6.16
CA ALA A 207 7.93 0.70 -4.72
C ALA A 207 6.51 1.16 -4.41
N SER A 208 5.83 0.53 -3.46
CA SER A 208 4.47 0.91 -3.05
C SER A 208 4.49 1.67 -1.74
N LEU A 209 3.86 2.84 -1.71
CA LEU A 209 3.61 3.61 -0.50
C LEU A 209 2.09 3.59 -0.23
N ALA A 210 1.69 3.06 0.92
CA ALA A 210 0.28 2.90 1.25
C ALA A 210 -0.20 4.04 2.17
N ASP A 211 -1.41 4.53 1.92
CA ASP A 211 -2.08 5.45 2.85
C ASP A 211 -2.73 4.67 3.98
N GLU A 212 -1.95 4.43 5.04
CA GLU A 212 -2.36 3.64 6.18
C GLU A 212 -2.51 4.51 7.43
N HIS A 213 -3.61 5.28 7.49
CA HIS A 213 -4.03 5.94 8.73
C HIS A 213 -4.44 4.96 9.85
N TYR A 214 -4.61 3.65 9.55
CA TYR A 214 -5.26 2.69 10.45
C TYR A 214 -4.42 1.48 10.87
N VAL A 215 -3.26 1.22 10.26
CA VAL A 215 -2.55 -0.07 10.40
C VAL A 215 -1.38 -0.02 11.40
N LEU A 216 -0.87 1.18 11.72
CA LEU A 216 0.34 1.32 12.53
C LEU A 216 0.00 1.66 13.99
N ALA A 217 -0.57 0.68 14.69
CA ALA A 217 -1.13 0.84 16.04
C ALA A 217 -0.07 1.14 17.10
N ASN A 218 1.17 0.68 16.90
CA ASN A 218 2.28 0.92 17.82
C ASN A 218 3.52 1.47 17.08
N CYS A 219 4.48 1.97 17.85
CA CYS A 219 5.71 2.58 17.31
C CYS A 219 6.60 1.58 16.56
N ALA A 220 6.68 0.31 17.00
CA ALA A 220 7.49 -0.70 16.32
C ALA A 220 6.94 -1.00 14.92
N ASP A 221 5.62 -1.17 14.78
CA ASP A 221 4.96 -1.38 13.48
C ASP A 221 5.23 -0.19 12.54
N ARG A 222 5.20 1.05 13.06
CA ARG A 222 5.52 2.27 12.30
C ARG A 222 6.95 2.22 11.76
N LEU A 223 7.92 1.93 12.62
CA LEU A 223 9.34 1.88 12.24
C LEU A 223 9.64 0.75 11.26
N ASP A 224 9.05 -0.43 11.46
CA ASP A 224 9.19 -1.57 10.54
C ASP A 224 8.62 -1.26 9.16
N TYR A 225 7.47 -0.58 9.11
CA TYR A 225 6.90 -0.08 7.86
C TYR A 225 7.83 0.92 7.17
N TYR A 226 8.30 1.95 7.88
CA TYR A 226 9.21 2.95 7.29
C TYR A 226 10.53 2.35 6.82
N ARG A 227 11.09 1.38 7.56
CA ARG A 227 12.25 0.59 7.13
C ARG A 227 11.96 -0.11 5.82
N GLY A 228 10.91 -0.93 5.76
CA GLY A 228 10.59 -1.70 4.55
C GLY A 228 10.35 -0.81 3.33
N ARG A 229 9.67 0.33 3.50
CA ARG A 229 9.48 1.32 2.42
C ARG A 229 10.79 1.98 1.98
N ALA A 230 11.67 2.32 2.92
CA ALA A 230 12.97 2.89 2.59
C ALA A 230 13.89 1.88 1.90
N GLU A 231 13.86 0.60 2.29
CA GLU A 231 14.55 -0.49 1.60
C GLU A 231 14.03 -0.65 0.18
N ASP A 232 12.71 -0.71 0.01
CA ASP A 232 12.06 -0.85 -1.29
C ASP A 232 12.44 0.29 -2.24
N MET A 233 12.31 1.54 -1.80
CA MET A 233 12.59 2.71 -2.65
C MET A 233 14.06 2.89 -3.01
N ARG A 234 14.98 2.29 -2.25
CA ARG A 234 16.41 2.37 -2.54
C ARG A 234 16.86 1.38 -3.59
N ARG A 235 16.13 0.30 -3.86
CA ARG A 235 16.59 -0.77 -4.75
C ARG A 235 16.94 -0.21 -6.14
N PRO A 236 18.10 -0.55 -6.73
CA PRO A 236 18.55 0.02 -8.00
C PRO A 236 17.57 -0.18 -9.17
N GLU A 237 16.78 -1.25 -9.13
CA GLU A 237 15.78 -1.58 -10.15
C GLU A 237 14.50 -0.72 -10.05
N VAL A 238 14.25 -0.06 -8.92
CA VAL A 238 13.07 0.77 -8.68
C VAL A 238 13.22 2.11 -9.40
N LYS A 239 12.21 2.43 -10.20
CA LYS A 239 12.15 3.64 -11.03
C LYS A 239 10.98 4.54 -10.67
N SER A 240 9.97 3.95 -10.06
CA SER A 240 8.72 4.62 -9.73
C SER A 240 8.27 4.26 -8.31
N VAL A 241 7.65 5.24 -7.67
CA VAL A 241 6.86 5.04 -6.45
C VAL A 241 5.39 5.13 -6.81
N VAL A 242 4.61 4.13 -6.41
CA VAL A 242 3.17 4.12 -6.55
C VAL A 242 2.52 4.42 -5.20
N ILE A 243 1.62 5.39 -5.14
CA ILE A 243 0.80 5.61 -3.94
C ILE A 243 -0.49 4.84 -4.10
N THR A 244 -0.79 4.02 -3.09
CA THR A 244 -1.84 3.03 -3.12
C THR A 244 -2.73 3.11 -1.88
N GLY A 245 -3.89 2.47 -1.97
CA GLY A 245 -4.94 2.55 -0.95
C GLY A 245 -6.10 3.44 -1.39
N HIS A 246 -7.00 3.74 -0.46
CA HIS A 246 -8.17 4.59 -0.71
C HIS A 246 -7.83 6.07 -0.50
N VAL A 247 -6.76 6.53 -1.17
CA VAL A 247 -6.37 7.94 -1.16
C VAL A 247 -7.37 8.75 -1.97
N ARG A 248 -8.06 9.68 -1.31
CA ARG A 248 -8.95 10.63 -1.99
C ARG A 248 -8.11 11.68 -2.73
N ALA A 249 -8.54 12.09 -3.91
CA ALA A 249 -7.86 13.12 -4.69
C ALA A 249 -7.68 14.46 -3.94
N PRO A 250 -8.64 14.95 -3.13
CA PRO A 250 -8.40 16.11 -2.27
C PRO A 250 -7.18 15.99 -1.36
N PHE A 251 -6.91 14.81 -0.80
CA PHE A 251 -5.72 14.58 0.04
C PHE A 251 -4.43 14.77 -0.75
N ILE A 252 -4.40 14.33 -2.02
CA ILE A 252 -3.26 14.52 -2.93
C ILE A 252 -2.97 16.01 -3.13
N LEU A 253 -4.02 16.81 -3.34
CA LEU A 253 -3.92 18.26 -3.52
C LEU A 253 -3.48 18.98 -2.26
N GLU A 254 -4.16 18.73 -1.14
CA GLU A 254 -3.91 19.38 0.15
C GLU A 254 -2.49 19.13 0.66
N ASN A 255 -1.96 17.94 0.42
CA ASN A 255 -0.62 17.55 0.85
C ASN A 255 0.44 17.75 -0.24
N GLY A 256 0.08 18.31 -1.40
CA GLY A 256 1.03 18.60 -2.49
C GLY A 256 1.85 17.37 -2.91
N LEU A 257 1.20 16.21 -3.03
CA LEU A 257 1.88 14.95 -3.36
C LEU A 257 2.28 14.87 -4.85
N LYS A 258 1.51 15.55 -5.71
CA LYS A 258 1.71 15.59 -7.17
C LYS A 258 2.63 16.74 -7.59
N ARG A 259 3.63 16.46 -8.42
CA ARG A 259 4.40 17.44 -9.22
C ARG A 259 3.86 17.52 -10.64
N GLY A 260 4.31 18.52 -11.41
CA GLY A 260 3.90 18.68 -12.81
C GLY A 260 4.11 17.42 -13.68
N CYS A 261 5.22 16.70 -13.48
CA CYS A 261 5.58 15.51 -14.27
C CYS A 261 5.02 14.18 -13.74
N ASP A 262 4.35 14.17 -12.60
CA ASP A 262 3.79 12.96 -12.01
C ASP A 262 2.44 12.60 -12.63
N GLU A 263 2.10 11.31 -12.62
CA GLU A 263 0.86 10.79 -13.20
C GLU A 263 -0.18 10.53 -12.10
N VAL A 264 -1.43 10.94 -12.34
CA VAL A 264 -2.58 10.55 -11.52
C VAL A 264 -3.53 9.77 -12.40
N TYR A 265 -3.98 8.60 -11.94
CA TYR A 265 -4.99 7.85 -12.67
C TYR A 265 -5.97 7.13 -11.75
N SER A 266 -7.12 6.80 -12.33
CA SER A 266 -8.19 6.05 -11.68
C SER A 266 -8.84 5.11 -12.67
N ILE A 267 -9.40 4.01 -12.16
CA ILE A 267 -10.22 3.11 -12.95
C ILE A 267 -11.67 3.61 -12.91
N LEU A 268 -12.26 3.79 -14.08
CA LEU A 268 -13.65 4.21 -14.23
C LEU A 268 -14.53 2.98 -14.47
N ARG A 269 -15.57 2.85 -13.65
CA ARG A 269 -16.61 1.84 -13.80
C ARG A 269 -17.97 2.52 -13.74
N ASN A 270 -18.95 2.00 -14.49
CA ASN A 270 -20.31 2.49 -14.41
C ASN A 270 -20.83 2.44 -12.94
N PRO A 271 -21.35 3.55 -12.39
CA PRO A 271 -21.82 3.60 -11.00
C PRO A 271 -22.88 2.53 -10.65
N VAL A 272 -23.77 2.19 -11.58
CA VAL A 272 -24.78 1.15 -11.39
C VAL A 272 -24.12 -0.22 -11.23
N GLU A 273 -23.14 -0.53 -12.08
CA GLU A 273 -22.41 -1.80 -11.99
C GLU A 273 -21.55 -1.88 -10.74
N SER A 274 -20.95 -0.77 -10.31
CA SER A 274 -20.22 -0.66 -9.06
C SER A 274 -21.14 -0.94 -7.87
N ALA A 275 -22.35 -0.38 -7.84
CA ALA A 275 -23.35 -0.64 -6.81
C ALA A 275 -23.74 -2.13 -6.76
N VAL A 276 -24.07 -2.74 -7.90
CA VAL A 276 -24.38 -4.18 -7.97
C VAL A 276 -23.18 -5.03 -7.53
N SER A 277 -21.96 -4.65 -7.91
CA SER A 277 -20.74 -5.32 -7.49
C SER A 277 -20.48 -5.20 -6.00
N PHE A 278 -20.87 -4.09 -5.37
CA PHE A 278 -20.78 -3.90 -3.93
C PHE A 278 -21.76 -4.84 -3.20
N VAL A 279 -23.02 -4.91 -3.63
CA VAL A 279 -24.00 -5.82 -3.02
C VAL A 279 -23.55 -7.28 -3.14
N ASN A 280 -23.13 -7.70 -4.34
CA ASN A 280 -22.60 -9.05 -4.55
C ASN A 280 -21.36 -9.35 -3.69
N TYR A 281 -20.50 -8.36 -3.49
CA TYR A 281 -19.35 -8.47 -2.60
C TYR A 281 -19.78 -8.68 -1.15
N ILE A 282 -20.68 -7.86 -0.61
CA ILE A 282 -21.15 -8.02 0.78
C ILE A 282 -21.80 -9.40 0.98
N ILE A 283 -22.60 -9.89 0.04
CA ILE A 283 -23.17 -11.24 0.15
C ILE A 283 -22.09 -12.32 0.11
N THR A 284 -21.11 -12.20 -0.79
CA THR A 284 -19.97 -13.13 -0.87
C THR A 284 -19.25 -13.21 0.48
N GLU A 285 -19.00 -12.05 1.11
CA GLU A 285 -18.36 -11.96 2.42
C GLU A 285 -19.23 -12.59 3.52
N LEU A 286 -20.53 -12.29 3.56
CA LEU A 286 -21.44 -12.85 4.56
C LEU A 286 -21.58 -14.38 4.47
N MET A 287 -21.46 -14.94 3.27
CA MET A 287 -21.43 -16.40 3.02
C MET A 287 -20.12 -17.05 3.49
N SER A 288 -19.02 -16.31 3.58
CA SER A 288 -17.74 -16.84 4.07
C SER A 288 -17.74 -17.10 5.59
N GLY A 289 -18.79 -16.64 6.31
CA GLY A 289 -19.00 -16.88 7.74
C GLY A 289 -18.63 -15.70 8.64
N SER A 290 -18.90 -15.85 9.94
CA SER A 290 -18.71 -14.84 11.00
C SER A 290 -17.29 -14.79 11.57
N GLY A 291 -16.36 -15.61 11.06
CA GLY A 291 -14.98 -15.73 11.57
C GLY A 291 -14.16 -14.44 11.52
N HIS A 292 -14.59 -13.45 10.71
CA HIS A 292 -14.01 -12.11 10.67
C HIS A 292 -14.90 -11.10 11.42
N ALA A 293 -14.30 -10.30 12.30
CA ALA A 293 -15.00 -9.30 13.12
C ALA A 293 -15.84 -8.31 12.28
N GLU A 294 -15.37 -7.97 11.07
CA GLU A 294 -16.10 -7.13 10.13
C GLU A 294 -17.41 -7.77 9.65
N ASN A 295 -17.42 -9.09 9.41
CA ASN A 295 -18.61 -9.81 9.01
C ASN A 295 -19.62 -9.91 10.15
N ALA A 296 -19.17 -10.08 11.39
CA ALA A 296 -20.04 -10.02 12.56
C ALA A 296 -20.73 -8.65 12.71
N SER A 297 -19.98 -7.57 12.51
CA SER A 297 -20.53 -6.20 12.52
C SER A 297 -21.57 -5.99 11.40
N ARG A 298 -21.24 -6.38 10.16
CA ARG A 298 -22.15 -6.29 9.01
C ARG A 298 -23.43 -7.10 9.23
N ARG A 299 -23.33 -8.31 9.78
CA ARG A 299 -24.50 -9.13 10.17
C ARG A 299 -25.39 -8.40 11.17
N GLY A 300 -24.80 -7.80 12.19
CA GLY A 300 -25.53 -6.99 13.18
C GLY A 300 -26.31 -5.83 12.55
N ILE A 301 -25.67 -5.07 11.65
CA ILE A 301 -26.33 -3.94 10.94
C ILE A 301 -27.51 -4.43 10.08
N LEU A 302 -27.33 -5.57 9.42
CA LEU A 302 -28.37 -6.18 8.59
C LEU A 302 -29.47 -6.90 9.39
N GLY A 303 -29.31 -7.02 10.72
CA GLY A 303 -30.27 -7.72 11.58
C GLY A 303 -30.24 -9.24 11.43
N LEU A 304 -29.11 -9.78 10.97
CA LEU A 304 -28.89 -11.22 10.80
C LEU A 304 -28.36 -11.83 12.10
N SER A 305 -28.79 -13.05 12.43
CA SER A 305 -28.17 -13.78 13.53
C SER A 305 -26.72 -14.16 13.17
N PRO A 306 -25.78 -14.31 14.12
CA PRO A 306 -24.37 -14.59 13.81
C PRO A 306 -24.13 -15.79 12.88
N ASP A 307 -24.94 -16.83 13.03
CA ASP A 307 -24.81 -18.11 12.31
C ASP A 307 -25.95 -18.35 11.31
N GLU A 308 -26.77 -17.34 11.01
CA GLU A 308 -27.85 -17.47 10.02
C GLU A 308 -27.26 -17.77 8.63
N PRO A 309 -27.55 -18.91 8.00
CA PRO A 309 -26.99 -19.25 6.69
C PRO A 309 -27.53 -18.30 5.62
N ILE A 310 -26.64 -17.82 4.74
CA ILE A 310 -27.04 -16.99 3.60
C ILE A 310 -27.16 -17.90 2.38
N GLU A 311 -28.36 -18.44 2.18
CA GLU A 311 -28.63 -19.42 1.13
C GLU A 311 -29.92 -19.10 0.38
N GLY A 312 -29.94 -19.46 -0.90
CA GLY A 312 -31.11 -19.27 -1.75
C GLY A 312 -31.24 -17.85 -2.31
N ARG A 313 -31.78 -17.78 -3.54
CA ARG A 313 -31.90 -16.53 -4.30
C ARG A 313 -32.84 -15.53 -3.62
N GLU A 314 -33.93 -16.00 -3.02
CA GLU A 314 -34.92 -15.15 -2.36
C GLU A 314 -34.31 -14.38 -1.17
N MET A 315 -33.54 -15.06 -0.33
CA MET A 315 -32.86 -14.43 0.80
C MET A 315 -31.82 -13.40 0.32
N MET A 316 -31.05 -13.73 -0.72
CA MET A 316 -30.07 -12.82 -1.31
C MET A 316 -30.72 -11.55 -1.88
N LEU A 317 -31.87 -11.68 -2.54
CA LEU A 317 -32.63 -10.53 -3.05
C LEU A 317 -33.19 -9.69 -1.91
N ARG A 318 -33.75 -10.31 -0.86
CA ARG A 318 -34.20 -9.58 0.34
C ARG A 318 -33.06 -8.83 1.02
N LEU A 319 -31.87 -9.44 1.07
CA LEU A 319 -30.68 -8.79 1.62
C LEU A 319 -30.18 -7.64 0.75
N SER A 320 -30.37 -7.70 -0.57
CA SER A 320 -29.92 -6.64 -1.47
C SER A 320 -30.49 -5.27 -1.08
N ALA A 321 -31.78 -5.21 -0.75
CA ALA A 321 -32.44 -3.99 -0.25
C ALA A 321 -31.79 -3.46 1.03
N ALA A 322 -31.59 -4.33 2.02
CA ALA A 322 -30.99 -3.96 3.31
C ALA A 322 -29.52 -3.53 3.16
N ILE A 323 -28.76 -4.16 2.25
CA ILE A 323 -27.37 -3.79 1.97
C ILE A 323 -27.32 -2.42 1.31
N VAL A 324 -28.16 -2.18 0.30
CA VAL A 324 -28.24 -0.87 -0.39
C VAL A 324 -28.59 0.22 0.61
N ASP A 325 -29.60 0.00 1.45
CA ASP A 325 -30.06 0.99 2.43
C ASP A 325 -29.00 1.28 3.51
N LYS A 326 -28.48 0.23 4.17
CA LYS A 326 -27.70 0.37 5.40
C LYS A 326 -26.18 0.37 5.24
N LEU A 327 -25.66 -0.27 4.20
CA LEU A 327 -24.22 -0.50 4.06
C LEU A 327 -23.61 0.19 2.84
N MET A 328 -24.38 0.40 1.78
CA MET A 328 -23.84 1.00 0.56
C MET A 328 -23.52 2.50 0.79
N PRO A 329 -22.26 2.92 0.57
CA PRO A 329 -21.90 4.33 0.66
C PRO A 329 -22.61 5.13 -0.43
N SER A 330 -22.91 6.39 -0.13
CA SER A 330 -23.43 7.32 -1.14
C SER A 330 -22.28 7.88 -1.96
N GLN A 331 -22.53 8.10 -3.24
CA GLN A 331 -21.64 8.81 -4.17
C GLN A 331 -20.19 8.30 -4.14
N ASN A 332 -20.01 6.99 -4.31
CA ASN A 332 -18.73 6.31 -4.17
C ASN A 332 -17.66 6.78 -5.19
N LEU A 333 -18.06 7.24 -6.37
CA LEU A 333 -17.14 7.84 -7.34
C LEU A 333 -16.78 9.26 -6.93
N CYS A 334 -17.79 10.13 -6.72
CA CYS A 334 -17.58 11.52 -6.33
C CYS A 334 -16.82 11.63 -5.01
N SER A 335 -17.03 10.75 -4.04
CA SER A 335 -16.33 10.82 -2.74
C SER A 335 -14.82 10.65 -2.90
N MET A 336 -14.35 9.91 -3.89
CA MET A 336 -12.92 9.81 -4.15
C MET A 336 -12.31 11.07 -4.76
N PHE A 337 -13.12 11.92 -5.41
CA PHE A 337 -12.66 13.10 -6.13
C PHE A 337 -13.10 14.44 -5.54
N SER A 338 -14.08 14.45 -4.65
CA SER A 338 -14.68 15.64 -4.06
C SER A 338 -14.50 15.62 -2.55
N ARG A 339 -14.37 16.79 -1.93
CA ARG A 339 -14.46 16.97 -0.47
C ARG A 339 -15.90 16.88 0.05
N TYR A 340 -16.87 17.17 -0.81
CA TYR A 340 -18.29 17.30 -0.49
C TYR A 340 -19.16 16.23 -1.15
N ASP A 341 -18.52 15.25 -1.80
CA ASP A 341 -19.16 14.18 -2.56
C ASP A 341 -20.12 14.72 -3.65
N LYS A 342 -19.75 15.86 -4.26
CA LYS A 342 -20.52 16.55 -5.31
C LYS A 342 -19.81 16.55 -6.65
N PHE A 343 -20.61 16.52 -7.72
CA PHE A 343 -20.11 16.54 -9.10
C PHE A 343 -19.18 17.73 -9.40
N ASP A 344 -19.59 18.96 -9.11
CA ASP A 344 -18.84 20.15 -9.52
C ASP A 344 -17.43 20.20 -8.89
N ASP A 345 -17.35 19.88 -7.60
CA ASP A 345 -16.09 19.84 -6.85
C ASP A 345 -15.20 18.65 -7.28
N ALA A 346 -15.81 17.50 -7.59
CA ALA A 346 -15.09 16.36 -8.17
C ALA A 346 -14.50 16.71 -9.55
N ALA A 347 -15.30 17.32 -10.43
CA ALA A 347 -14.86 17.71 -11.77
C ALA A 347 -13.71 18.73 -11.72
N GLN A 348 -13.80 19.71 -10.82
CA GLN A 348 -12.71 20.66 -10.58
C GLN A 348 -11.44 19.96 -10.10
N THR A 349 -11.54 19.09 -9.10
CA THR A 349 -10.40 18.34 -8.56
C THR A 349 -9.74 17.48 -9.63
N ILE A 350 -10.54 16.80 -10.45
CA ILE A 350 -10.08 15.99 -11.59
C ILE A 350 -9.30 16.84 -12.58
N ALA A 351 -9.80 18.03 -12.93
CA ALA A 351 -9.13 18.93 -13.86
C ALA A 351 -7.82 19.48 -13.28
N VAL A 352 -7.79 19.86 -12.00
CA VAL A 352 -6.58 20.39 -11.35
C VAL A 352 -5.49 19.31 -11.23
N LEU A 353 -5.86 18.07 -10.93
CA LEU A 353 -4.92 16.95 -10.82
C LEU A 353 -4.55 16.31 -12.15
N ASP A 354 -5.22 16.67 -13.25
CA ASP A 354 -5.06 16.04 -14.56
C ASP A 354 -5.23 14.50 -14.48
N VAL A 355 -6.35 14.06 -13.89
CA VAL A 355 -6.59 12.64 -13.64
C VAL A 355 -6.90 11.90 -14.93
N ARG A 356 -6.10 10.89 -15.23
CA ARG A 356 -6.36 9.95 -16.33
C ARG A 356 -7.32 8.84 -15.91
N PHE A 357 -8.36 8.61 -16.70
CA PHE A 357 -9.33 7.55 -16.44
C PHE A 357 -9.13 6.34 -17.35
N ILE A 358 -9.05 5.16 -16.75
CA ILE A 358 -8.92 3.88 -17.43
C ILE A 358 -10.29 3.17 -17.31
N PRO A 359 -11.04 2.95 -18.40
CA PRO A 359 -12.25 2.15 -18.34
C PRO A 359 -11.93 0.74 -17.82
N ILE A 360 -12.75 0.19 -16.94
CA ILE A 360 -12.52 -1.15 -16.33
C ILE A 360 -12.40 -2.26 -17.39
N GLU A 361 -13.06 -2.11 -18.53
CA GLU A 361 -13.01 -3.03 -19.67
C GLU A 361 -11.61 -3.07 -20.31
N ARG A 362 -10.81 -2.01 -20.11
CA ARG A 362 -9.48 -1.82 -20.67
C ARG A 362 -8.35 -1.94 -19.65
N LEU A 363 -8.66 -2.37 -18.43
CA LEU A 363 -7.66 -2.52 -17.38
C LEU A 363 -6.55 -3.49 -17.81
N ASP A 364 -6.92 -4.59 -18.45
CA ASP A 364 -6.00 -5.63 -18.91
C ASP A 364 -5.02 -5.09 -19.99
N ASP A 365 -5.52 -4.28 -20.94
CA ASP A 365 -4.68 -3.56 -21.92
C ASP A 365 -3.69 -2.62 -21.23
N PHE A 366 -4.19 -1.84 -20.26
CA PHE A 366 -3.38 -0.87 -19.52
C PHE A 366 -2.27 -1.55 -18.72
N MET A 367 -2.58 -2.65 -18.03
CA MET A 367 -1.60 -3.42 -17.28
C MET A 367 -0.52 -3.99 -18.21
N THR A 368 -0.93 -4.52 -19.37
CA THR A 368 0.00 -5.04 -20.39
C THR A 368 0.94 -3.96 -20.90
N LEU A 369 0.40 -2.78 -21.23
CA LEU A 369 1.19 -1.64 -21.68
C LEU A 369 2.20 -1.16 -20.62
N LYS A 370 1.80 -1.14 -19.36
CA LYS A 370 2.66 -0.76 -18.23
C LYS A 370 3.67 -1.87 -17.87
N GLY A 371 3.62 -3.02 -18.52
CA GLY A 371 4.47 -4.19 -18.23
C GLY A 371 4.13 -4.86 -16.90
N LEU A 372 2.95 -4.59 -16.32
CA LEU A 372 2.57 -5.12 -15.03
C LEU A 372 2.20 -6.60 -15.14
N PRO A 373 2.70 -7.46 -14.23
CA PRO A 373 2.36 -8.88 -14.24
C PRO A 373 0.87 -9.06 -13.99
N PHE A 374 0.18 -9.70 -14.93
CA PHE A 374 -1.24 -10.00 -14.85
C PHE A 374 -1.48 -11.44 -15.29
N THR A 375 -2.04 -12.25 -14.38
CA THR A 375 -2.44 -13.64 -14.68
C THR A 375 -3.95 -13.82 -14.64
N ARG A 376 -4.63 -13.13 -13.71
CA ARG A 376 -6.10 -13.10 -13.57
C ARG A 376 -6.51 -11.87 -12.75
N ARG A 377 -7.78 -11.47 -12.90
CA ARG A 377 -8.38 -10.46 -12.00
C ARG A 377 -8.47 -11.02 -10.59
N ASP A 378 -7.92 -10.28 -9.64
CA ASP A 378 -7.94 -10.61 -8.23
C ASP A 378 -9.17 -10.00 -7.56
N ASN A 379 -9.66 -10.65 -6.50
CA ASN A 379 -10.75 -10.17 -5.64
C ASN A 379 -12.11 -9.97 -6.35
N VAL A 380 -12.40 -10.83 -7.32
CA VAL A 380 -13.69 -10.86 -8.04
C VAL A 380 -14.74 -11.56 -7.17
N SER A 381 -15.76 -10.81 -6.75
CA SER A 381 -16.92 -11.37 -6.03
C SER A 381 -17.76 -12.28 -6.91
N LYS A 382 -18.42 -13.28 -6.33
CA LYS A 382 -19.41 -14.09 -7.06
C LYS A 382 -20.56 -13.19 -7.55
N GLY A 383 -20.94 -13.32 -8.81
CA GLY A 383 -22.08 -12.60 -9.38
C GLY A 383 -23.38 -13.35 -9.10
N PHE A 384 -24.09 -12.99 -8.04
CA PHE A 384 -25.37 -13.63 -7.69
C PHE A 384 -26.55 -13.05 -8.47
N PHE A 385 -26.51 -11.75 -8.74
CA PHE A 385 -27.54 -11.03 -9.48
C PHE A 385 -26.96 -9.88 -10.30
N LYS A 386 -27.69 -9.53 -11.36
CA LYS A 386 -27.55 -8.32 -12.17
C LYS A 386 -28.52 -7.25 -11.69
N PHE A 387 -28.35 -6.01 -12.17
CA PHE A 387 -29.24 -4.92 -11.81
C PHE A 387 -30.72 -5.22 -12.09
N CYS A 388 -31.02 -5.86 -13.22
CA CYS A 388 -32.38 -6.23 -13.60
C CYS A 388 -33.02 -7.31 -12.71
N ASP A 389 -32.23 -8.03 -11.92
CA ASP A 389 -32.75 -9.05 -10.98
C ASP A 389 -33.19 -8.43 -9.65
N ILE A 390 -32.74 -7.21 -9.34
CA ILE A 390 -33.07 -6.46 -8.12
C ILE A 390 -34.45 -5.82 -8.29
N ASP A 391 -35.26 -5.81 -7.24
CA ASP A 391 -36.60 -5.22 -7.28
C ASP A 391 -36.56 -3.69 -7.55
N ARG A 392 -37.67 -3.16 -8.05
CA ARG A 392 -37.75 -1.77 -8.52
C ARG A 392 -37.49 -0.75 -7.41
N ASP A 393 -37.94 -1.01 -6.19
CA ASP A 393 -37.79 -0.08 -5.07
C ASP A 393 -36.31 0.00 -4.70
N THR A 394 -35.63 -1.14 -4.59
CA THR A 394 -34.18 -1.19 -4.37
C THR A 394 -33.39 -0.56 -5.52
N GLN A 395 -33.82 -0.71 -6.77
CA GLN A 395 -33.21 0.01 -7.90
C GLN A 395 -33.32 1.52 -7.75
N MET A 396 -34.46 2.04 -7.29
CA MET A 396 -34.64 3.48 -7.02
C MET A 396 -33.73 3.96 -5.89
N LEU A 397 -33.62 3.21 -4.80
CA LEU A 397 -32.66 3.48 -3.71
C LEU A 397 -31.21 3.53 -4.22
N ILE A 398 -30.82 2.64 -5.14
CA ILE A 398 -29.51 2.69 -5.77
C ILE A 398 -29.33 4.02 -6.51
N PHE A 399 -30.29 4.41 -7.37
CA PHE A 399 -30.21 5.67 -8.12
C PHE A 399 -30.11 6.91 -7.22
N GLU A 400 -30.84 6.94 -6.10
CA GLU A 400 -30.75 8.01 -5.11
C GLU A 400 -29.32 8.11 -4.54
N LYS A 401 -28.71 6.97 -4.20
CA LYS A 401 -27.36 6.93 -3.62
C LYS A 401 -26.23 7.26 -4.60
N ILE A 402 -26.44 7.11 -5.91
CA ILE A 402 -25.40 7.32 -6.94
C ILE A 402 -25.69 8.49 -7.89
N GLY A 403 -26.67 9.35 -7.57
CA GLY A 403 -27.09 10.43 -8.46
C GLY A 403 -25.97 11.39 -8.91
N GLU A 404 -25.07 11.78 -8.01
CA GLU A 404 -23.90 12.61 -8.35
C GLU A 404 -22.84 11.79 -9.11
N ASP A 405 -22.62 10.53 -8.74
CA ASP A 405 -21.72 9.63 -9.46
C ASP A 405 -22.13 9.46 -10.92
N LEU A 406 -23.44 9.36 -11.20
CA LEU A 406 -23.96 9.26 -12.56
C LEU A 406 -23.73 10.54 -13.36
N LYS A 407 -23.88 11.72 -12.74
CA LYS A 407 -23.53 13.00 -13.38
C LYS A 407 -22.05 13.02 -13.74
N LEU A 408 -21.18 12.65 -12.79
CA LEU A 408 -19.74 12.63 -12.99
C LEU A 408 -19.31 11.61 -14.05
N TYR A 409 -19.83 10.38 -13.99
CA TYR A 409 -19.55 9.35 -14.98
C TYR A 409 -19.98 9.78 -16.40
N ASN A 410 -21.17 10.36 -16.55
CA ASN A 410 -21.64 10.89 -17.83
C ASN A 410 -20.80 12.07 -18.33
N TRP A 411 -20.29 12.91 -17.42
CA TRP A 411 -19.38 13.99 -17.77
C TRP A 411 -18.03 13.44 -18.22
N LEU A 412 -17.44 12.50 -17.47
CA LEU A 412 -16.17 11.84 -17.81
C LEU A 412 -16.23 11.10 -19.14
N THR A 413 -17.29 10.35 -19.41
CA THR A 413 -17.46 9.64 -20.70
C THR A 413 -17.59 10.58 -21.89
N ARG A 414 -17.94 11.86 -21.68
CA ARG A 414 -18.01 12.89 -22.74
C ARG A 414 -16.76 13.76 -22.84
N HIS A 415 -16.09 14.02 -21.71
CA HIS A 415 -15.08 15.08 -21.60
C HIS A 415 -13.74 14.63 -21.05
N ALA A 416 -13.66 13.48 -20.36
CA ALA A 416 -12.34 12.95 -20.05
C ALA A 416 -11.70 12.72 -21.40
N ASP A 417 -10.73 13.58 -21.72
CA ASP A 417 -9.86 13.40 -22.87
C ASP A 417 -9.32 12.00 -22.66
N THR A 418 -9.86 11.10 -23.45
CA THR A 418 -9.31 9.79 -23.61
C THR A 418 -7.97 10.06 -24.28
N GLU A 419 -6.92 10.32 -23.50
CA GLU A 419 -5.52 10.14 -23.92
C GLU A 419 -5.26 8.67 -24.33
N LEU A 420 -6.32 7.87 -24.36
CA LEU A 420 -6.54 6.77 -25.28
C LEU A 420 -6.81 7.20 -26.76
N ARG A 421 -6.52 8.40 -27.28
CA ARG A 421 -6.67 8.70 -28.74
C ARG A 421 -5.88 7.75 -29.64
N PRO A 422 -4.68 7.25 -29.27
CA PRO A 422 -4.04 6.13 -29.99
C PRO A 422 -4.82 4.81 -29.89
N TYR A 423 -5.78 4.72 -28.98
CA TYR A 423 -6.53 3.52 -28.63
C TYR A 423 -8.03 3.62 -28.96
N PHE A 424 -8.46 4.67 -29.68
CA PHE A 424 -9.80 4.83 -30.26
C PHE A 424 -9.77 4.89 -31.81
N GLN A 425 -8.60 4.70 -32.44
CA GLN A 425 -8.49 4.45 -33.88
C GLN A 425 -8.01 3.02 -34.15
N VAL A 426 -8.95 2.08 -34.14
CA VAL A 426 -8.97 1.00 -35.15
C VAL A 426 -10.43 0.79 -35.51
N GLY A 427 -10.77 1.33 -36.68
CA GLY A 427 -12.05 1.20 -37.37
C GLY A 427 -11.83 1.67 -38.80
#